data_AF-A7AWA2-F1
#
_entry.id   AF-A7AWA2-F1
#
_cell.length_a   1.000
_cell.length_b   1.000
_cell.length_c   1.000
_cell.angle_alpha   90.00
_cell.angle_beta   90.00
_cell.angle_gamma   90.00
#
_symmetry.space_group_name_H-M   'P 1'
#
loop_
_entity.id
_entity.type
_entity.pdbx_description
1 polymer ?
#
loop_
_entity_poly.entity_id
_entity_poly.type
_entity_poly.pdbx_seq_one_letter_code
_entity_poly.pdbx_strand_id
1 'polypeptide(L)'
;MKCCLSRFLICLLAYTVSFVNSTKNEATEDVKPPEPRFISSDNSLLGSLYGVMSLRRIRRSLNQYYCQVAPYISLGDNPPVITVYGNMKSMTGILVGYGTKEVRSMFRPNKGYVYGVGNSRGNRVKSKRNIAFSVDYAPPQQPRWNTEEFCMLVFSPALKFGPSLENLIGKRFDHENRRLGSTENISRTLIRESEGTDSKLVTQCCFLMYH
;
A
#
# COMPACT_ATOMS: atom_id res chain seq x y z
N MET A 1 -53.06 9.42 32.23
CA MET A 1 -54.29 9.61 31.42
C MET A 1 -53.93 9.53 29.94
N LYS A 2 -54.59 8.60 29.24
CA LYS A 2 -54.94 8.55 27.79
C LYS A 2 -53.78 8.78 26.78
N CYS A 3 -53.26 7.71 26.16
CA CYS A 3 -53.78 6.97 24.98
C CYS A 3 -53.51 7.71 23.65
N CYS A 4 -53.31 7.11 22.48
CA CYS A 4 -53.00 5.77 21.96
C CYS A 4 -53.30 5.87 20.43
N LEU A 5 -52.78 4.94 19.62
CA LEU A 5 -53.08 4.70 18.18
C LEU A 5 -52.56 5.76 17.18
N SER A 6 -52.01 5.41 16.02
CA SER A 6 -52.49 4.38 15.10
C SER A 6 -51.37 3.77 14.26
N ARG A 7 -51.16 2.47 14.43
CA ARG A 7 -50.63 1.53 13.43
C ARG A 7 -51.82 0.68 12.99
N PHE A 8 -52.19 0.69 11.71
CA PHE A 8 -52.99 -0.34 11.04
C PHE A 8 -52.51 -0.34 9.56
N LEU A 9 -51.96 -1.45 9.04
CA LEU A 9 -52.69 -2.51 8.30
C LEU A 9 -53.29 -1.93 6.99
N ILE A 10 -53.17 -2.52 5.80
CA ILE A 10 -53.24 -3.94 5.42
C ILE A 10 -52.91 -4.06 3.92
N CYS A 11 -52.24 -5.16 3.58
CA CYS A 11 -52.43 -6.07 2.44
C CYS A 11 -52.46 -5.63 0.97
N LEU A 12 -51.69 -6.42 0.21
CA LEU A 12 -52.07 -7.20 -0.97
C LEU A 12 -52.67 -6.44 -2.15
N LEU A 13 -52.02 -6.58 -3.31
CA LEU A 13 -52.61 -7.31 -4.44
C LEU A 13 -51.51 -7.64 -5.46
N ALA A 14 -51.27 -8.95 -5.59
CA ALA A 14 -50.74 -9.57 -6.80
C ALA A 14 -51.85 -9.60 -7.88
N TYR A 15 -51.47 -10.08 -9.08
CA TYR A 15 -52.25 -10.28 -10.33
C TYR A 15 -52.02 -9.20 -11.39
N THR A 16 -51.71 -9.43 -12.68
CA THR A 16 -51.42 -10.63 -13.52
C THR A 16 -51.09 -10.14 -14.95
N VAL A 17 -50.22 -10.89 -15.67
CA VAL A 17 -50.32 -11.34 -17.09
C VAL A 17 -50.43 -10.26 -18.20
N SER A 18 -49.52 -10.18 -19.19
CA SER A 18 -49.54 -10.99 -20.44
C SER A 18 -48.18 -10.85 -21.16
N PHE A 19 -47.47 -11.94 -21.48
CA PHE A 19 -47.55 -12.72 -22.74
C PHE A 19 -47.44 -11.90 -24.03
N VAL A 20 -46.28 -12.00 -24.69
CA VAL A 20 -46.16 -12.01 -26.16
C VAL A 20 -45.27 -13.19 -26.55
N ASN A 21 -45.88 -14.14 -27.26
CA ASN A 21 -45.26 -15.23 -28.01
C ASN A 21 -44.69 -14.71 -29.34
N SER A 22 -43.61 -15.32 -29.82
CA SER A 22 -43.44 -15.82 -31.21
C SER A 22 -42.05 -16.49 -31.32
N THR A 23 -41.92 -17.82 -31.23
CA THR A 23 -41.85 -18.84 -32.33
C THR A 23 -40.87 -18.47 -33.46
N LYS A 24 -39.94 -19.30 -33.97
CA LYS A 24 -39.72 -20.77 -34.10
C LYS A 24 -38.21 -20.99 -34.39
N ASN A 25 -37.52 -21.92 -33.73
CA ASN A 25 -37.11 -23.27 -34.18
C ASN A 25 -36.42 -23.37 -35.54
N GLU A 26 -35.15 -23.82 -35.56
CA GLU A 26 -34.75 -25.08 -36.21
C GLU A 26 -33.33 -25.54 -35.77
N ALA A 27 -33.24 -26.80 -35.36
CA ALA A 27 -32.02 -27.59 -35.21
C ALA A 27 -31.60 -28.07 -36.63
N THR A 28 -30.42 -28.60 -36.97
CA THR A 28 -29.38 -29.40 -36.32
C THR A 28 -28.26 -29.50 -37.36
N GLU A 29 -26.97 -29.50 -37.01
CA GLU A 29 -26.00 -30.42 -37.64
C GLU A 29 -24.66 -30.43 -36.88
N ASP A 30 -24.31 -31.62 -36.40
CA ASP A 30 -23.02 -31.99 -35.85
C ASP A 30 -21.94 -31.97 -36.94
N VAL A 31 -20.92 -31.12 -36.78
CA VAL A 31 -19.63 -31.26 -37.47
C VAL A 31 -18.51 -30.92 -36.48
N LYS A 32 -17.81 -31.96 -36.01
CA LYS A 32 -16.52 -31.86 -35.30
C LYS A 32 -15.44 -32.23 -36.31
N PRO A 33 -14.44 -31.39 -36.65
CA PRO A 33 -13.12 -31.42 -35.97
C PRO A 33 -12.31 -30.09 -36.19
N PRO A 34 -10.99 -29.95 -35.88
CA PRO A 34 -10.04 -30.83 -35.19
C PRO A 34 -9.37 -30.18 -33.96
N GLU A 35 -8.74 -31.01 -33.12
CA GLU A 35 -7.79 -30.58 -32.09
C GLU A 35 -6.62 -29.78 -32.72
N PRO A 36 -6.28 -28.60 -32.18
CA PRO A 36 -5.03 -27.95 -32.54
C PRO A 36 -3.87 -28.66 -31.83
N ARG A 37 -3.08 -29.37 -32.64
CA ARG A 37 -1.75 -29.87 -32.31
C ARG A 37 -0.86 -28.71 -31.87
N PHE A 38 -0.11 -28.94 -30.80
CA PHE A 38 1.10 -28.20 -30.46
C PHE A 38 2.07 -28.22 -31.65
N ILE A 39 2.31 -27.06 -32.27
CA ILE A 39 3.52 -26.80 -33.04
C ILE A 39 4.10 -25.47 -32.56
N SER A 40 5.38 -25.56 -32.24
CA SER A 40 6.31 -24.53 -31.78
C SER A 40 6.50 -23.39 -32.77
N SER A 41 6.97 -22.27 -32.23
CA SER A 41 7.50 -21.08 -32.91
C SER A 41 6.42 -20.13 -33.42
N ASP A 42 6.20 -19.06 -32.67
CA ASP A 42 6.78 -17.78 -33.08
C ASP A 42 6.94 -16.84 -31.88
N ASN A 43 8.13 -16.25 -31.79
CA ASN A 43 8.55 -15.36 -30.74
C ASN A 43 7.73 -14.06 -30.77
N SER A 44 6.65 -14.01 -30.00
CA SER A 44 6.03 -12.73 -29.67
C SER A 44 6.86 -12.03 -28.59
N LEU A 45 7.41 -10.87 -28.95
CA LEU A 45 8.14 -9.95 -28.05
C LEU A 45 7.31 -9.48 -26.84
N LEU A 46 6.01 -9.79 -26.80
CA LEU A 46 5.10 -9.51 -25.68
C LEU A 46 5.04 -10.64 -24.64
N GLY A 47 5.45 -11.87 -24.98
CA GLY A 47 5.57 -12.99 -24.03
C GLY A 47 6.76 -12.86 -23.07
N SER A 48 7.75 -12.01 -23.40
CA SER A 48 8.91 -11.70 -22.53
C SER A 48 8.57 -10.77 -21.38
N LEU A 49 7.45 -10.04 -21.44
CA LEU A 49 7.02 -9.13 -20.36
C LEU A 49 6.20 -9.83 -19.27
N TYR A 50 5.71 -11.04 -19.55
CA TYR A 50 4.98 -11.89 -18.60
C TYR A 50 5.64 -13.26 -18.44
N GLY A 51 6.97 -13.25 -18.38
CA GLY A 51 7.79 -14.44 -18.19
C GLY A 51 7.26 -15.31 -17.05
N VAL A 52 6.96 -16.56 -17.43
CA VAL A 52 6.64 -17.71 -16.59
C VAL A 52 7.28 -17.57 -15.22
N MET A 53 6.47 -17.13 -14.25
CA MET A 53 6.86 -17.07 -12.84
C MET A 53 7.22 -18.49 -12.41
N SER A 54 8.51 -18.79 -12.34
CA SER A 54 8.98 -20.12 -11.97
C SER A 54 8.35 -20.55 -10.64
N LEU A 55 7.79 -21.77 -10.61
CA LEU A 55 7.18 -22.40 -9.44
C LEU A 55 8.11 -22.43 -8.20
N ARG A 56 9.42 -22.18 -8.37
CA ARG A 56 10.38 -21.99 -7.27
C ARG A 56 10.18 -20.68 -6.49
N ARG A 57 9.55 -19.64 -7.06
CA ARG A 57 9.26 -18.37 -6.37
C ARG A 57 8.02 -18.45 -5.47
N ILE A 58 7.13 -19.41 -5.71
CA ILE A 58 5.87 -19.57 -4.96
C ILE A 58 6.11 -20.12 -3.54
N ARG A 59 7.20 -20.86 -3.30
CA ARG A 59 7.58 -21.33 -1.95
C ARG A 59 8.20 -20.25 -1.02
N ARG A 60 8.40 -19.01 -1.49
CA ARG A 60 8.81 -17.87 -0.62
C ARG A 60 7.64 -17.04 -0.08
N SER A 61 6.39 -17.39 -0.38
CA SER A 61 5.20 -16.55 -0.10
C SER A 61 4.56 -16.71 1.28
N LEU A 62 5.14 -17.46 2.22
CA LEU A 62 4.60 -17.57 3.59
C LEU A 62 4.97 -16.39 4.51
N ASN A 63 5.81 -15.47 4.04
CA ASN A 63 6.16 -14.22 4.73
C ASN A 63 5.89 -13.01 3.83
N GLN A 64 4.75 -13.00 3.13
CA GLN A 64 4.39 -11.86 2.30
C GLN A 64 3.91 -10.71 3.20
N TYR A 65 4.71 -9.66 3.26
CA TYR A 65 4.35 -8.42 3.93
C TYR A 65 3.56 -7.54 2.98
N TYR A 66 2.41 -7.06 3.42
CA TYR A 66 1.65 -6.07 2.65
C TYR A 66 1.14 -4.98 3.57
N CYS A 67 0.94 -3.79 3.02
CA CYS A 67 0.35 -2.67 3.76
C CYS A 67 -1.08 -2.45 3.33
N GLN A 68 -1.90 -2.08 4.30
CA GLN A 68 -3.20 -1.50 4.10
C GLN A 68 -3.15 -0.05 4.56
N VAL A 69 -3.37 0.83 3.60
CA VAL A 69 -3.39 2.28 3.76
C VAL A 69 -4.85 2.74 3.62
N ALA A 70 -5.27 3.73 4.39
CA ALA A 70 -6.59 4.33 4.20
C ALA A 70 -6.67 4.98 2.80
N PRO A 71 -7.82 4.88 2.10
CA PRO A 71 -7.95 5.40 0.73
C PRO A 71 -7.80 6.93 0.66
N TYR A 72 -8.13 7.63 1.74
CA TYR A 72 -8.02 9.09 1.85
C TYR A 72 -7.21 9.44 3.09
N ILE A 73 -5.97 9.85 2.86
CA ILE A 73 -5.08 10.35 3.92
C ILE A 73 -4.90 11.84 3.68
N SER A 74 -5.25 12.66 4.67
CA SER A 74 -4.98 14.09 4.63
C SER A 74 -3.51 14.37 4.92
N LEU A 75 -2.92 15.26 4.14
CA LEU A 75 -1.61 15.85 4.36
C LEU A 75 -1.78 17.02 5.34
N GLY A 76 -1.70 16.71 6.63
CA GLY A 76 -1.82 17.70 7.70
C GLY A 76 -0.96 17.33 8.90
N ASP A 77 -1.14 18.02 10.02
CA ASP A 77 -0.32 17.84 11.22
C ASP A 77 -0.48 16.46 11.87
N ASN A 78 -1.59 15.77 11.57
CA ASN A 78 -1.86 14.45 12.08
C ASN A 78 -1.12 13.38 11.25
N PRO A 79 -0.19 12.61 11.84
CA PRO A 79 0.51 11.56 11.12
C PRO A 79 -0.44 10.45 10.65
N PRO A 80 -0.24 9.89 9.45
CA PRO A 80 -1.02 8.75 9.01
C PRO A 80 -0.73 7.52 9.88
N VAL A 81 -1.74 6.68 10.05
CA VAL A 81 -1.58 5.35 10.66
C VAL A 81 -1.71 4.31 9.56
N ILE A 82 -0.64 3.54 9.35
CA ILE A 82 -0.60 2.51 8.32
C ILE A 82 -0.64 1.14 8.97
N THR A 83 -1.47 0.26 8.43
CA THR A 83 -1.53 -1.13 8.88
C THR A 83 -0.58 -1.96 8.03
N VAL A 84 0.30 -2.71 8.66
CA VAL A 84 1.18 -3.69 8.02
C VAL A 84 0.76 -5.09 8.46
N TYR A 85 0.64 -5.99 7.49
CA TYR A 85 0.35 -7.39 7.73
C TYR A 85 1.60 -8.24 7.52
N GLY A 86 1.81 -9.18 8.44
CA GLY A 86 2.86 -10.19 8.39
C GLY A 86 3.36 -10.60 9.78
N ASN A 87 4.09 -11.72 9.83
CA ASN A 87 4.56 -12.33 11.07
C ASN A 87 5.86 -11.68 11.59
N MET A 88 5.76 -10.49 12.21
CA MET A 88 6.91 -9.84 12.86
C MET A 88 6.57 -9.38 14.29
N LYS A 89 7.57 -9.52 15.17
CA LYS A 89 7.45 -9.13 16.58
C LYS A 89 7.56 -7.61 16.76
N SER A 90 8.44 -6.96 16.01
CA SER A 90 8.69 -5.52 16.06
C SER A 90 9.00 -4.99 14.65
N MET A 91 8.51 -3.80 14.35
CA MET A 91 8.79 -3.12 13.09
C MET A 91 8.99 -1.62 13.33
N THR A 92 9.78 -1.00 12.47
CA THR A 92 9.88 0.45 12.36
C THR A 92 9.47 0.87 10.96
N GLY A 93 8.58 1.84 10.85
CA GLY A 93 8.20 2.49 9.60
C GLY A 93 8.86 3.86 9.51
N ILE A 94 9.39 4.17 8.35
CA ILE A 94 9.98 5.46 8.03
C ILE A 94 9.21 6.05 6.87
N LEU A 95 8.62 7.22 7.08
CA LEU A 95 7.90 7.94 6.04
C LEU A 95 8.91 8.70 5.19
N VAL A 96 8.93 8.43 3.89
CA VAL A 96 9.80 9.09 2.93
C VAL A 96 9.01 9.73 1.80
N GLY A 97 9.51 10.86 1.32
CA GLY A 97 8.88 11.66 0.29
C GLY A 97 9.89 12.45 -0.53
N TYR A 98 9.37 13.33 -1.37
CA TYR A 98 10.15 14.28 -2.15
C TYR A 98 10.35 15.57 -1.40
N GLY A 99 11.48 16.23 -1.57
CA GLY A 99 11.75 17.50 -0.88
C GLY A 99 10.91 18.66 -1.41
N THR A 100 10.57 19.60 -0.53
CA THR A 100 9.88 20.86 -0.90
C THR A 100 10.70 21.73 -1.86
N LYS A 101 12.03 21.67 -1.75
CA LYS A 101 12.98 22.41 -2.60
C LYS A 101 13.36 21.66 -3.89
N GLU A 102 12.84 20.45 -4.12
CA GLU A 102 13.16 19.70 -5.32
C GLU A 102 12.38 20.27 -6.51
N VAL A 103 13.13 20.70 -7.54
CA VAL A 103 12.62 21.45 -8.68
C VAL A 103 11.46 20.71 -9.34
N ARG A 104 10.30 21.39 -9.46
CA ARG A 104 9.08 20.88 -10.10
C ARG A 104 9.30 20.31 -11.52
N SER A 105 10.35 20.73 -12.20
CA SER A 105 10.64 20.39 -13.60
C SER A 105 11.40 19.08 -13.82
N MET A 106 11.93 18.43 -12.77
CA MET A 106 12.61 17.13 -12.92
C MET A 106 11.91 16.06 -12.11
N PHE A 107 11.17 15.19 -12.80
CA PHE A 107 10.62 13.97 -12.23
C PHE A 107 11.78 13.08 -11.77
N ARG A 108 12.14 13.16 -10.49
CA ARG A 108 13.11 12.22 -9.92
C ARG A 108 12.37 10.94 -9.52
N PRO A 109 12.88 9.76 -9.91
CA PRO A 109 12.26 8.50 -9.50
C PRO A 109 12.43 8.21 -8.00
N ASN A 110 13.40 8.85 -7.34
CA ASN A 110 13.83 8.45 -6.00
C ASN A 110 13.45 9.48 -4.94
N LYS A 111 12.72 9.04 -3.92
CA LYS A 111 12.34 9.83 -2.74
C LYS A 111 13.55 9.95 -1.83
N GLY A 112 13.87 11.15 -1.36
CA GLY A 112 15.15 11.44 -0.68
C GLY A 112 15.01 12.04 0.71
N TYR A 113 13.79 12.32 1.16
CA TYR A 113 13.52 13.05 2.41
C TYR A 113 12.77 12.19 3.42
N VAL A 114 13.17 12.27 4.69
CA VAL A 114 12.50 11.61 5.81
C VAL A 114 11.50 12.56 6.47
N TYR A 115 10.23 12.16 6.46
CA TYR A 115 9.10 12.96 6.95
C TYR A 115 8.62 12.57 8.34
N GLY A 116 8.99 11.38 8.82
CA GLY A 116 8.61 10.94 10.15
C GLY A 116 8.95 9.48 10.38
N VAL A 117 8.88 9.09 11.64
CA VAL A 117 9.24 7.75 12.10
C VAL A 117 8.16 7.21 13.02
N GLY A 118 7.86 5.93 12.85
CA GLY A 118 6.89 5.22 13.67
C GLY A 118 7.37 3.83 14.03
N ASN A 119 7.11 3.41 15.25
CA ASN A 119 7.29 2.02 15.65
C ASN A 119 5.95 1.29 15.64
N SER A 120 5.97 0.00 15.30
CA SER A 120 4.77 -0.83 15.33
C SER A 120 4.20 -0.89 16.74
N ARG A 121 2.93 -0.56 16.90
CA ARG A 121 2.21 -0.77 18.15
C ARG A 121 1.61 -2.18 18.18
N GLY A 122 1.57 -2.76 19.38
CA GLY A 122 0.94 -4.05 19.63
C GLY A 122 -0.51 -4.06 19.16
N ASN A 123 -0.92 -5.09 18.41
CA ASN A 123 -2.33 -5.35 18.13
C ASN A 123 -2.68 -6.74 18.67
N ARG A 124 -3.97 -6.98 18.96
CA ARG A 124 -4.49 -8.28 19.43
C ARG A 124 -4.17 -9.40 18.42
N VAL A 125 -4.17 -9.06 17.13
CA VAL A 125 -3.82 -9.98 16.05
C VAL A 125 -2.31 -9.90 15.76
N LYS A 126 -1.58 -11.00 15.99
CA LYS A 126 -0.10 -11.05 15.86
C LYS A 126 0.40 -10.68 14.45
N SER A 127 -0.37 -11.01 13.42
CA SER A 127 -0.05 -10.75 12.02
C SER A 127 -0.43 -9.35 11.56
N LYS A 128 -1.01 -8.50 12.42
CA LYS A 128 -1.44 -7.14 12.07
C LYS A 128 -0.74 -6.14 12.99
N ARG A 129 -0.06 -5.16 12.42
CA ARG A 129 0.61 -4.11 13.18
C ARG A 129 0.21 -2.74 12.64
N ASN A 130 -0.07 -1.82 13.55
CA ASN A 130 -0.30 -0.43 13.18
C ASN A 130 1.01 0.34 13.41
N ILE A 131 1.46 1.06 12.40
CA ILE A 131 2.59 1.98 12.48
C ILE A 131 2.00 3.38 12.48
N ALA A 132 2.21 4.11 13.57
CA ALA A 132 1.86 5.52 13.69
C ALA A 132 3.16 6.33 13.72
N PHE A 133 3.28 7.31 12.83
CA PHE A 133 4.48 8.17 12.75
C PHE A 133 4.44 9.24 13.84
N SER A 134 4.60 8.84 15.10
CA SER A 134 4.54 9.77 16.22
C SER A 134 5.87 10.45 16.53
N VAL A 135 6.97 10.04 15.88
CA VAL A 135 8.30 10.60 16.12
C VAL A 135 8.67 11.51 14.96
N ASP A 136 8.78 12.80 15.28
CA ASP A 136 9.23 13.88 14.40
C ASP A 136 8.56 13.88 13.03
N TYR A 137 7.27 13.53 13.02
CA TYR A 137 6.42 13.70 11.86
C TYR A 137 6.18 15.18 11.64
N ALA A 138 6.44 15.64 10.43
CA ALA A 138 5.93 16.92 9.98
C ALA A 138 5.69 16.87 8.47
N PRO A 139 4.49 17.23 8.00
CA PRO A 139 4.19 17.29 6.58
C PRO A 139 5.00 18.42 5.91
N PRO A 140 5.19 18.37 4.59
CA PRO A 140 5.79 19.49 3.87
C PRO A 140 4.87 20.71 3.96
N GLN A 141 5.39 21.85 4.43
CA GLN A 141 4.64 23.12 4.52
C GLN A 141 4.15 23.63 3.16
N GLN A 142 4.90 23.36 2.11
CA GLN A 142 4.60 23.74 0.74
C GLN A 142 4.70 22.48 -0.12
N PRO A 143 3.63 21.68 -0.18
CA PRO A 143 3.61 20.53 -1.09
C PRO A 143 3.73 21.03 -2.52
N ARG A 144 4.34 20.22 -3.37
CA ARG A 144 4.55 20.56 -4.78
C ARG A 144 3.22 20.57 -5.54
N TRP A 145 2.27 19.75 -5.10
CA TRP A 145 0.98 19.48 -5.72
C TRP A 145 -0.13 19.36 -4.65
N ASN A 146 -1.40 19.40 -5.06
CA ASN A 146 -2.55 19.13 -4.17
C ASN A 146 -2.55 17.69 -3.61
N THR A 147 -1.77 16.80 -4.25
CA THR A 147 -1.64 15.40 -3.85
C THR A 147 -0.18 14.99 -4.01
N GLU A 148 0.41 14.47 -2.94
CA GLU A 148 1.80 14.05 -2.94
C GLU A 148 1.95 12.56 -2.63
N GLU A 149 2.91 11.92 -3.30
CA GLU A 149 3.19 10.51 -3.11
C GLU A 149 4.27 10.30 -2.05
N PHE A 150 3.90 9.59 -0.99
CA PHE A 150 4.81 9.16 0.07
C PHE A 150 5.06 7.66 -0.03
N CYS A 151 6.19 7.19 0.48
CA CYS A 151 6.39 5.77 0.73
C CYS A 151 6.73 5.56 2.21
N MET A 152 6.17 4.53 2.81
CA MET A 152 6.65 4.00 4.07
C MET A 152 7.63 2.87 3.81
N LEU A 153 8.84 3.00 4.33
CA LEU A 153 9.83 1.94 4.39
C LEU A 153 9.66 1.19 5.71
N VAL A 154 9.45 -0.12 5.65
CA VAL A 154 9.22 -0.94 6.84
C VAL A 154 10.45 -1.81 7.10
N PHE A 155 10.99 -1.70 8.30
CA PHE A 155 12.16 -2.42 8.76
C PHE A 155 11.79 -3.42 9.86
N SER A 156 12.41 -4.61 9.84
CA SER A 156 12.25 -5.62 10.88
C SER A 156 13.54 -6.44 11.07
N PRO A 157 13.99 -6.72 12.31
CA PRO A 157 13.46 -6.19 13.58
C PRO A 157 13.43 -4.66 13.62
N ALA A 158 12.64 -4.07 14.52
CA ALA A 158 12.57 -2.62 14.66
C ALA A 158 13.98 -2.00 14.75
N LEU A 159 14.16 -0.85 14.08
CA LEU A 159 15.40 -0.10 14.12
C LEU A 159 15.64 0.37 15.56
N LYS A 160 16.89 0.31 16.00
CA LYS A 160 17.33 0.93 17.25
C LYS A 160 17.93 2.28 16.92
N PHE A 161 17.29 3.34 17.41
CA PHE A 161 17.77 4.71 17.21
C PHE A 161 18.97 4.94 18.13
N GLY A 162 20.16 4.98 17.53
CA GLY A 162 21.37 5.47 18.19
C GLY A 162 21.55 6.98 17.99
N PRO A 163 22.57 7.60 18.60
CA PRO A 163 22.79 9.05 18.55
C PRO A 163 22.91 9.60 17.12
N SER A 164 23.47 8.83 16.20
CA SER A 164 23.60 9.19 14.78
C SER A 164 22.23 9.32 14.08
N LEU A 165 21.33 8.36 14.33
CA LEU A 165 19.96 8.40 13.79
C LEU A 165 19.10 9.45 14.47
N GLU A 166 19.25 9.64 15.78
CA GLU A 166 18.58 10.73 16.50
C GLU A 166 19.02 12.10 15.97
N ASN A 167 20.31 12.29 15.67
CA ASN A 167 20.80 13.53 15.07
C ASN A 167 20.31 13.74 13.63
N LEU A 168 20.00 12.66 12.90
CA LEU A 168 19.47 12.73 11.55
C LEU A 168 17.96 13.02 11.55
N ILE A 169 17.23 12.30 12.40
CA ILE A 169 15.76 12.21 12.39
C ILE A 169 15.15 13.17 13.41
N GLY A 170 15.74 13.36 14.58
CA GLY A 170 15.29 14.29 15.64
C GLY A 170 15.33 15.77 15.25
N LYS A 171 15.84 16.10 14.06
CA LYS A 171 15.83 17.46 13.51
C LYS A 171 14.53 17.73 12.77
N ARG A 172 14.12 19.00 12.64
CA ARG A 172 12.90 19.41 11.92
C ARG A 172 12.88 18.86 10.48
N PHE A 173 11.70 18.63 9.91
CA PHE A 173 11.52 18.01 8.57
C PHE A 173 12.23 18.74 7.43
N ASP A 174 12.43 20.05 7.56
CA ASP A 174 13.10 20.93 6.61
C ASP A 174 14.62 20.97 6.80
N HIS A 175 15.15 20.31 7.84
CA HIS A 175 16.57 20.28 8.10
C HIS A 175 17.32 19.51 7.01
N GLU A 176 18.41 20.08 6.49
CA GLU A 176 19.15 19.56 5.33
C GLU A 176 19.64 18.12 5.52
N ASN A 177 20.08 17.77 6.74
CA ASN A 177 20.48 16.41 7.09
C ASN A 177 19.40 15.34 6.80
N ARG A 178 18.10 15.67 6.83
CA ARG A 178 17.04 14.69 6.49
C ARG A 178 16.98 14.33 5.02
N ARG A 179 17.72 15.06 4.16
CA ARG A 179 17.93 14.71 2.76
C ARG A 179 19.05 13.70 2.63
N LEU A 180 18.67 12.44 2.45
CA LEU A 180 19.60 11.34 2.17
C LEU A 180 19.70 11.01 0.67
N GLY A 181 18.99 11.75 -0.18
CA GLY A 181 19.17 11.75 -1.63
C GLY A 181 18.43 10.64 -2.38
N SER A 182 18.29 9.43 -1.82
CA SER A 182 17.50 8.36 -2.42
C SER A 182 16.95 7.38 -1.38
N THR A 183 15.88 6.65 -1.73
CA THR A 183 15.27 5.62 -0.90
C THR A 183 16.26 4.52 -0.52
N GLU A 184 17.12 4.14 -1.46
CA GLU A 184 18.18 3.14 -1.26
C GLU A 184 19.20 3.65 -0.25
N ASN A 185 19.63 4.89 -0.38
CA ASN A 185 20.60 5.48 0.55
C ASN A 185 19.98 5.68 1.94
N ILE A 186 18.70 6.05 2.02
CA ILE A 186 17.92 6.05 3.26
C ILE A 186 17.98 4.66 3.89
N SER A 187 17.55 3.63 3.16
CA SER A 187 17.49 2.27 3.71
C SER A 187 18.85 1.77 4.19
N ARG A 188 19.92 2.01 3.43
CA ARG A 188 21.29 1.60 3.77
C ARG A 188 21.80 2.34 5.00
N THR A 189 21.60 3.66 5.04
CA THR A 189 22.02 4.49 6.18
C THR A 189 21.29 4.04 7.44
N LEU A 190 19.96 3.91 7.39
CA LEU A 190 19.16 3.50 8.54
C LEU A 190 19.56 2.13 9.08
N ILE A 191 19.80 1.14 8.20
CA ILE A 191 20.24 -0.20 8.61
C ILE A 191 21.64 -0.14 9.24
N ARG A 192 22.58 0.59 8.62
CA ARG A 192 23.96 0.69 9.09
C ARG A 192 24.06 1.38 10.46
N GLU A 193 23.29 2.44 10.66
CA GLU A 193 23.30 3.22 11.91
C GLU A 193 22.43 2.59 13.01
N SER A 194 21.70 1.51 12.72
CA SER A 194 20.84 0.83 13.69
C SER A 194 21.68 -0.08 14.60
N GLU A 195 22.03 0.43 15.77
CA GLU A 195 22.97 -0.22 16.69
C GLU A 195 22.44 -1.55 17.24
N GLY A 196 23.22 -2.62 17.13
CA GLY A 196 22.93 -3.90 17.78
C GLY A 196 21.67 -4.60 17.26
N THR A 197 21.24 -4.29 16.03
CA THR A 197 20.10 -4.95 15.38
C THR A 197 20.47 -5.39 13.96
N ASP A 198 20.11 -6.61 13.59
CA ASP A 198 20.18 -7.09 12.20
C ASP A 198 18.92 -6.65 11.41
N SER A 199 18.59 -5.37 11.52
CA SER A 199 17.40 -4.81 10.88
C SER A 199 17.54 -4.83 9.36
N LYS A 200 16.45 -5.15 8.66
CA LYS A 200 16.40 -5.13 7.20
C LYS A 200 15.09 -4.52 6.71
N LEU A 201 15.13 -3.92 5.53
CA LEU A 201 13.94 -3.50 4.81
C LEU A 201 13.13 -4.75 4.41
N VAL A 202 11.92 -4.87 4.94
CA VAL A 202 11.03 -6.03 4.72
C VAL A 202 9.91 -5.74 3.72
N THR A 203 9.44 -4.49 3.67
CA THR A 203 8.47 -4.05 2.67
C THR A 203 8.51 -2.54 2.49
N GLN A 204 7.97 -2.07 1.37
CA GLN A 204 7.80 -0.67 1.04
C GLN A 204 6.37 -0.47 0.56
N CYS A 205 5.73 0.58 1.06
CA CYS A 205 4.32 0.84 0.80
C CYS A 205 4.14 2.30 0.42
N CYS A 206 3.77 2.55 -0.83
CA CYS A 206 3.60 3.89 -1.37
C CYS A 206 2.13 4.25 -1.49
N PHE A 207 1.80 5.50 -1.20
CA PHE A 207 0.44 6.00 -1.15
C PHE A 207 0.41 7.50 -1.36
N LEU A 208 -0.76 8.00 -1.71
CA LEU A 208 -1.02 9.42 -1.92
C LEU A 208 -1.58 10.04 -0.63
N MET A 209 -1.12 11.24 -0.33
CA MET A 209 -1.71 12.10 0.69
C MET A 209 -2.26 13.36 0.02
N TYR A 210 -3.45 13.77 0.43
CA TYR A 210 -4.23 14.84 -0.17
C TYR A 210 -4.29 16.04 0.76
N HIS A 211 -4.15 17.25 0.22
CA HIS A 211 -4.29 18.48 0.99
C HIS A 211 -5.72 18.73 1.47
#